data_AF-A0A3C0BNH8-F1
#
_entry.id   AF-A0A3C0BNH8-F1
#
_cell.length_a   1.000
_cell.length_b   1.000
_cell.length_c   1.000
_cell.angle_alpha   90.00
_cell.angle_beta   90.00
_cell.angle_gamma   90.00
#
_symmetry.space_group_name_H-M   'P 1'
#
loop_
_entity.id
_entity.type
_entity.pdbx_description
1 polymer ?
#
loop_
_entity_poly.entity_id
_entity_poly.type
_entity_poly.pdbx_seq_one_letter_code
_entity_poly.pdbx_strand_id
1 'polypeptide(L)'
;SPAVLKRVAEVLFNGEAHIVRSESDRPNIRYYVKHTCAKKQEALMLARGEQRPMIIFCGTRAHAEDMARELTVCYGRDAARFYHAGLEKKEKDEIEKWFFDSTDGVLCATCAYGMGVDKHDIHTVVHLDAPETAEAYIQEAGRAGRDGAPSKAILLWSPEDSARFASSAEDGRKYEMKRFAETTDCRRQVLLDALGAEQAVCSGCDLCDARREIQQKKKCRTGKIESSENFVLRFISRHKKRYSKIELEGVLLPMLNEKSRAVCGRSIWEHSGIADMLRQLEKAERIRICAWPWKNKVTAAQKITLQKRDRHRALRKNRPLYSLHSRLMRIRFRRLPLLTREQQEQA
;
A
#
# COMPACT_ATOMS: atom_id res chain seq x y z
N SER A 1 9.95 -14.45 8.01
CA SER A 1 8.99 -14.49 9.13
C SER A 1 9.43 -15.51 10.15
N PRO A 2 9.72 -15.11 11.41
CA PRO A 2 10.19 -16.02 12.46
C PRO A 2 9.20 -17.16 12.76
N ALA A 3 7.91 -16.87 12.76
CA ALA A 3 6.87 -17.87 13.01
C ALA A 3 6.84 -18.97 11.94
N VAL A 4 6.99 -18.59 10.66
CA VAL A 4 7.05 -19.55 9.55
C VAL A 4 8.31 -20.42 9.65
N LEU A 5 9.47 -19.82 9.91
CA LEU A 5 10.72 -20.57 10.04
C LEU A 5 10.69 -21.55 11.21
N LYS A 6 10.14 -21.13 12.36
CA LYS A 6 9.94 -22.02 13.51
C LYS A 6 9.05 -23.20 13.14
N ARG A 7 7.94 -22.97 12.45
CA ARG A 7 7.02 -24.04 12.05
C ARG A 7 7.66 -25.01 11.04
N VAL A 8 8.45 -24.49 10.09
CA VAL A 8 9.19 -25.32 9.14
C VAL A 8 10.22 -26.20 9.87
N ALA A 9 10.96 -25.64 10.83
CA ALA A 9 11.91 -26.41 11.65
C ALA A 9 11.21 -27.54 12.42
N GLU A 10 10.10 -27.23 13.09
CA GLU A 10 9.31 -28.23 13.84
C GLU A 10 8.78 -29.36 12.95
N VAL A 11 8.23 -29.03 11.78
CA VAL A 11 7.51 -30.00 10.93
C VAL A 11 8.47 -30.83 10.08
N LEU A 12 9.52 -30.22 9.53
CA LEU A 12 10.39 -30.87 8.54
C LEU A 12 11.74 -31.32 9.11
N PHE A 13 12.16 -30.75 10.24
CA PHE A 13 13.52 -30.93 10.77
C PHE A 13 13.55 -31.27 12.27
N ASN A 14 12.44 -31.77 12.84
CA ASN A 14 12.32 -32.13 14.26
C ASN A 14 12.73 -31.01 15.24
N GLY A 15 12.56 -29.75 14.83
CA GLY A 15 12.95 -28.57 15.60
C GLY A 15 14.43 -28.16 15.45
N GLU A 16 15.24 -28.96 14.77
CA GLU A 16 16.69 -28.71 14.58
C GLU A 16 16.98 -28.30 13.14
N ALA A 17 16.92 -27.00 12.86
CA ALA A 17 17.25 -26.44 11.56
C ALA A 17 18.37 -25.41 11.67
N HIS A 18 19.39 -25.53 10.83
CA HIS A 18 20.40 -24.47 10.66
C HIS A 18 19.86 -23.40 9.71
N ILE A 19 19.54 -22.22 10.25
CA ILE A 19 18.91 -21.15 9.47
C ILE A 19 19.99 -20.26 8.83
N VAL A 20 20.07 -20.29 7.50
CA VAL A 20 20.84 -19.33 6.71
C VAL A 20 19.91 -18.28 6.13
N ARG A 21 20.21 -16.99 6.32
CA ARG A 21 19.40 -15.88 5.79
C ARG A 21 20.27 -15.00 4.91
N SER A 22 19.78 -14.71 3.71
CA SER A 22 20.31 -13.63 2.89
C SER A 22 19.72 -12.29 3.31
N GLU A 23 20.30 -11.20 2.79
CA GLU A 23 19.73 -9.87 2.96
C GLU A 23 18.31 -9.83 2.40
N SER A 24 17.36 -9.50 3.27
CA SER A 24 15.95 -9.38 2.90
C SER A 24 15.61 -8.00 2.34
N ASP A 25 16.52 -7.02 2.47
CA ASP A 25 16.25 -5.67 1.99
C ASP A 25 16.42 -5.56 0.47
N ARG A 26 15.54 -4.76 -0.14
CA ARG A 26 15.60 -4.40 -1.57
C ARG A 26 15.74 -2.88 -1.66
N PRO A 27 16.97 -2.35 -1.67
CA PRO A 27 17.19 -0.90 -1.52
C PRO A 27 16.68 -0.10 -2.72
N ASN A 28 16.57 -0.72 -3.89
CA ASN A 28 16.08 -0.09 -5.11
C ASN A 28 14.55 0.11 -5.13
N ILE A 29 13.79 -0.58 -4.28
CA ILE A 29 12.33 -0.46 -4.20
C ILE A 29 11.94 0.59 -3.16
N ARG A 30 11.21 1.64 -3.57
CA ARG A 30 10.68 2.66 -2.67
C ARG A 30 9.23 2.34 -2.29
N TYR A 31 8.92 2.38 -0.99
CA TYR A 31 7.60 2.00 -0.48
C TYR A 31 6.69 3.20 -0.21
N TYR A 32 5.45 3.14 -0.70
CA TYR A 32 4.44 4.19 -0.53
C TYR A 32 3.12 3.60 -0.05
N VAL A 33 2.41 4.34 0.80
CA VAL A 33 1.00 4.04 1.11
C VAL A 33 0.16 5.26 0.77
N LYS A 34 -0.75 5.10 -0.19
CA LYS A 34 -1.69 6.14 -0.59
C LYS A 34 -3.05 5.86 0.02
N HIS A 35 -3.37 6.62 1.06
CA HIS A 35 -4.70 6.56 1.68
C HIS A 35 -5.73 7.17 0.74
N THR A 36 -6.76 6.40 0.40
CA THR A 36 -7.84 6.87 -0.46
C THR A 36 -9.18 6.18 -0.22
N CYS A 37 -10.26 6.92 -0.46
CA CYS A 37 -11.65 6.46 -0.51
C CYS A 37 -12.08 6.09 -1.94
N ALA A 38 -11.21 6.19 -2.94
CA ALA A 38 -11.52 5.95 -4.35
C ALA A 38 -10.37 5.17 -5.02
N LYS A 39 -10.12 3.94 -4.55
CA LYS A 39 -8.95 3.13 -4.93
C LYS A 39 -8.84 2.93 -6.45
N LYS A 40 -9.94 2.60 -7.13
CA LYS A 40 -9.97 2.39 -8.59
C LYS A 40 -9.55 3.66 -9.36
N GLN A 41 -10.13 4.82 -9.04
CA GLN A 41 -9.75 6.08 -9.69
C GLN A 41 -8.30 6.44 -9.40
N GLU A 42 -7.81 6.17 -8.19
CA GLU A 42 -6.42 6.40 -7.85
C GLU A 42 -5.46 5.49 -8.63
N ALA A 43 -5.80 4.21 -8.81
CA ALA A 43 -5.04 3.29 -9.65
C ALA A 43 -4.98 3.75 -11.12
N LEU A 44 -6.09 4.27 -11.67
CA LEU A 44 -6.09 4.88 -13.01
C LEU A 44 -5.11 6.06 -13.09
N MET A 45 -5.10 6.94 -12.09
CA MET A 45 -4.18 8.08 -12.06
C MET A 45 -2.72 7.65 -11.93
N LEU A 46 -2.43 6.64 -11.10
CA LEU A 46 -1.09 6.07 -10.96
C LEU A 46 -0.62 5.44 -12.26
N ALA A 47 -1.46 4.68 -12.96
CA ALA A 47 -1.13 4.11 -14.25
C ALA A 47 -0.71 5.16 -15.29
N ARG A 48 -1.19 6.41 -15.18
CA ARG A 48 -0.77 7.52 -16.07
C ARG A 48 0.52 8.20 -15.61
N GLY A 49 0.70 8.36 -14.31
CA GLY A 49 1.74 9.21 -13.72
C GLY A 49 3.00 8.48 -13.27
N GLU A 50 2.93 7.17 -13.07
CA GLU A 50 4.05 6.34 -12.64
C GLU A 50 4.69 5.59 -13.80
N GLN A 51 5.95 5.17 -13.62
CA GLN A 51 6.69 4.44 -14.63
C GLN A 51 6.11 3.04 -14.85
N ARG A 52 6.17 2.61 -16.11
CA ARG A 52 5.76 1.29 -16.59
C ARG A 52 6.96 0.60 -17.26
N PRO A 53 7.03 -0.74 -17.34
CA PRO A 53 5.98 -1.73 -17.06
C PRO A 53 5.49 -1.75 -15.60
N MET A 54 4.19 -1.99 -15.42
CA MET A 54 3.53 -1.93 -14.11
C MET A 54 2.70 -3.18 -13.83
N ILE A 55 2.67 -3.62 -12.58
CA ILE A 55 1.68 -4.59 -12.09
C ILE A 55 0.71 -3.89 -11.15
N ILE A 56 -0.59 -4.17 -11.29
CA ILE A 56 -1.63 -3.82 -10.31
C ILE A 56 -2.16 -5.11 -9.69
N PHE A 57 -1.81 -5.37 -8.43
CA PHE A 57 -2.34 -6.50 -7.68
C PHE A 57 -3.75 -6.23 -7.16
N CYS A 58 -4.65 -7.15 -7.48
CA CYS A 58 -6.08 -7.15 -7.16
C CYS A 58 -6.42 -8.35 -6.27
N GLY A 59 -7.33 -8.16 -5.31
CA GLY A 59 -7.70 -9.20 -4.35
C GLY A 59 -8.60 -10.29 -4.92
N THR A 60 -9.25 -10.04 -6.06
CA THR A 60 -10.19 -10.97 -6.70
C THR A 60 -10.01 -11.00 -8.22
N ARG A 61 -10.52 -12.06 -8.86
CA ARG A 61 -10.53 -12.20 -10.34
C ARG A 61 -11.31 -11.06 -10.98
N ALA A 62 -12.51 -10.81 -10.47
CA ALA A 62 -13.38 -9.73 -10.92
C ALA A 62 -12.72 -8.35 -10.82
N HIS A 63 -11.96 -8.07 -9.75
CA HIS A 63 -11.21 -6.81 -9.64
C HIS A 63 -10.09 -6.69 -10.68
N ALA A 64 -9.38 -7.79 -10.97
CA ALA A 64 -8.32 -7.79 -11.99
C ALA A 64 -8.91 -7.51 -13.39
N GLU A 65 -10.00 -8.19 -13.74
CA GLU A 65 -10.74 -7.99 -14.99
C GLU A 65 -11.30 -6.56 -15.10
N ASP A 66 -12.00 -6.09 -14.05
CA ASP A 66 -12.57 -4.73 -13.98
C ASP A 66 -11.49 -3.67 -14.17
N MET A 67 -10.37 -3.80 -13.45
CA MET A 67 -9.27 -2.83 -13.53
C MET A 67 -8.61 -2.82 -14.91
N ALA A 68 -8.38 -3.98 -15.53
CA ALA A 68 -7.83 -4.05 -16.88
C ALA A 68 -8.78 -3.44 -17.93
N ARG A 69 -10.09 -3.68 -17.79
CA ARG A 69 -11.12 -3.07 -18.64
C ARG A 69 -11.10 -1.54 -18.51
N GLU A 70 -11.09 -1.01 -17.30
CA GLU A 70 -11.06 0.43 -17.03
C GLU A 70 -9.79 1.10 -17.58
N LEU A 71 -8.63 0.46 -17.41
CA LEU A 71 -7.38 0.93 -18.01
C LEU A 71 -7.44 0.92 -19.53
N THR A 72 -8.02 -0.11 -20.13
CA THR A 72 -8.19 -0.22 -21.58
C THR A 72 -9.09 0.89 -22.13
N VAL A 73 -10.21 1.16 -21.45
CA VAL A 73 -11.12 2.26 -21.81
C VAL A 73 -10.41 3.61 -21.71
N CYS A 74 -9.58 3.81 -20.68
CA CYS A 74 -8.88 5.09 -20.47
C CYS A 74 -7.69 5.30 -21.41
N TYR A 75 -6.89 4.26 -21.62
CA TYR A 75 -5.54 4.34 -22.19
C TYR A 75 -5.33 3.55 -23.49
N GLY A 76 -6.35 2.84 -23.98
CA GLY A 76 -6.30 2.09 -25.24
C GLY A 76 -6.22 0.58 -25.04
N ARG A 77 -6.57 -0.17 -26.10
CA ARG A 77 -6.70 -1.64 -26.08
C ARG A 77 -5.46 -2.37 -25.61
N ASP A 78 -4.28 -1.87 -25.96
CA ASP A 78 -3.01 -2.53 -25.64
C ASP A 78 -2.39 -2.03 -24.33
N ALA A 79 -3.06 -1.13 -23.61
CA ALA A 79 -2.51 -0.54 -22.39
C ALA A 79 -2.49 -1.51 -21.20
N ALA A 80 -3.44 -2.45 -21.14
CA ALA A 80 -3.57 -3.36 -20.01
C ALA A 80 -4.15 -4.73 -20.36
N ARG A 81 -3.71 -5.75 -19.63
CA ARG A 81 -4.31 -7.10 -19.59
C ARG A 81 -4.51 -7.55 -18.15
N PHE A 82 -5.29 -8.59 -17.94
CA PHE A 82 -5.49 -9.18 -16.61
C PHE A 82 -4.92 -10.60 -16.51
N TYR A 83 -4.52 -11.01 -15.32
CA TYR A 83 -4.00 -12.36 -15.06
C TYR A 83 -4.56 -12.92 -13.75
N HIS A 84 -5.18 -14.09 -13.82
CA HIS A 84 -5.63 -14.81 -12.64
C HIS A 84 -5.73 -16.31 -12.87
N ALA A 85 -5.86 -17.08 -11.79
CA ALA A 85 -5.90 -18.54 -11.82
C ALA A 85 -6.99 -19.13 -12.72
N GLY A 86 -8.11 -18.42 -12.93
CA GLY A 86 -9.23 -18.86 -13.76
C GLY A 86 -8.99 -18.83 -15.28
N LEU A 87 -7.89 -18.25 -15.76
CA LEU A 87 -7.54 -18.26 -17.18
C LEU A 87 -7.05 -19.65 -17.61
N GLU A 88 -7.31 -20.00 -18.86
CA GLU A 88 -6.73 -21.18 -19.50
C GLU A 88 -5.21 -21.03 -19.62
N LYS A 89 -4.51 -22.16 -19.73
CA LYS A 89 -3.05 -22.16 -19.86
C LYS A 89 -2.59 -21.33 -21.06
N LYS A 90 -3.25 -21.50 -22.20
CA LYS A 90 -2.92 -20.76 -23.43
C LYS A 90 -3.06 -19.25 -23.25
N GLU A 91 -4.13 -18.80 -22.59
CA GLU A 91 -4.33 -17.37 -22.29
C GLU A 91 -3.25 -16.84 -21.35
N LYS A 92 -2.87 -17.61 -20.32
CA LYS A 92 -1.76 -17.24 -19.42
C LYS A 92 -0.45 -17.09 -20.18
N ASP A 93 -0.10 -18.06 -21.04
CA ASP A 93 1.12 -18.05 -21.83
C ASP A 93 1.17 -16.82 -22.78
N GLU A 94 0.05 -16.48 -23.42
CA GLU A 94 -0.07 -15.31 -24.31
C GLU A 94 0.06 -13.98 -23.55
N ILE A 95 -0.49 -13.89 -22.35
CA ILE A 95 -0.42 -12.69 -21.51
C ILE A 95 0.97 -12.52 -20.89
N GLU A 96 1.58 -13.61 -20.42
CA GLU A 96 2.95 -13.62 -19.92
C GLU A 96 3.93 -13.17 -21.01
N LYS A 97 3.80 -13.72 -22.22
CA LYS A 97 4.61 -13.29 -23.37
C LYS A 97 4.42 -11.80 -23.68
N TRP A 98 3.17 -11.35 -23.78
CA TRP A 98 2.85 -9.94 -24.03
C TRP A 98 3.47 -9.02 -22.98
N PHE A 99 3.32 -9.36 -21.69
CA PHE A 99 3.83 -8.51 -20.62
C PHE A 99 5.36 -8.55 -20.54
N PHE A 100 5.97 -9.70 -20.81
CA PHE A 100 7.43 -9.87 -20.88
C PHE A 100 8.03 -8.93 -21.92
N ASP A 101 7.47 -8.90 -23.14
CA ASP A 101 7.93 -8.07 -24.25
C ASP A 101 7.54 -6.58 -24.13
N SER A 102 6.57 -6.26 -23.27
CA SER A 102 6.05 -4.89 -23.13
C SER A 102 7.01 -3.97 -22.37
N THR A 103 7.14 -2.74 -22.87
CA THR A 103 7.89 -1.64 -22.23
C THR A 103 6.98 -0.60 -21.56
N ASP A 104 5.66 -0.65 -21.80
CA ASP A 104 4.69 0.34 -21.29
C ASP A 104 3.38 -0.27 -20.77
N GLY A 105 3.30 -1.59 -20.67
CA GLY A 105 2.10 -2.34 -20.34
C GLY A 105 1.78 -2.31 -18.84
N VAL A 106 0.49 -2.46 -18.54
CA VAL A 106 -0.02 -2.64 -17.18
C VAL A 106 -0.66 -4.01 -17.05
N LEU A 107 -0.17 -4.84 -16.13
CA LEU A 107 -0.77 -6.13 -15.83
C LEU A 107 -1.60 -6.07 -14.54
N CYS A 108 -2.91 -6.24 -14.65
CA CYS A 108 -3.80 -6.35 -13.51
C CYS A 108 -3.89 -7.81 -13.07
N ALA A 109 -3.34 -8.17 -11.91
CA ALA A 109 -3.19 -9.56 -11.55
C ALA A 109 -3.69 -9.88 -10.14
N THR A 110 -4.14 -11.11 -9.93
CA THR A 110 -4.21 -11.65 -8.56
C THR A 110 -2.87 -12.23 -8.14
N CYS A 111 -2.75 -12.71 -6.89
CA CYS A 111 -1.55 -13.40 -6.40
C CYS A 111 -1.13 -14.63 -7.23
N ALA A 112 -1.98 -15.10 -8.15
CA ALA A 112 -1.65 -16.14 -9.11
C ALA A 112 -0.49 -15.73 -10.06
N TYR A 113 -0.32 -14.43 -10.34
CA TYR A 113 0.82 -13.92 -11.09
C TYR A 113 2.04 -13.86 -10.19
N GLY A 114 2.67 -15.02 -10.06
CA GLY A 114 3.27 -15.44 -8.81
C GLY A 114 4.47 -16.36 -9.00
N MET A 115 4.16 -17.50 -9.59
CA MET A 115 5.01 -18.67 -9.62
C MET A 115 5.64 -18.79 -11.02
N GLY A 116 6.96 -18.68 -11.12
CA GLY A 116 7.69 -18.97 -12.37
C GLY A 116 7.86 -17.83 -13.37
N VAL A 117 7.25 -16.66 -13.16
CA VAL A 117 7.42 -15.50 -14.07
C VAL A 117 8.50 -14.55 -13.55
N ASP A 118 9.46 -14.20 -14.42
CA ASP A 118 10.64 -13.39 -14.11
C ASP A 118 10.88 -12.26 -15.14
N LYS A 119 9.97 -11.29 -15.18
CA LYS A 119 10.22 -10.01 -15.87
C LYS A 119 11.04 -9.11 -14.94
N HIS A 120 12.20 -8.63 -15.41
CA HIS A 120 13.19 -7.98 -14.56
C HIS A 120 13.01 -6.46 -14.41
N ASP A 121 12.42 -5.83 -15.43
CA ASP A 121 12.29 -4.38 -15.65
C ASP A 121 10.92 -3.83 -15.21
N ILE A 122 10.27 -4.44 -14.22
CA ILE A 122 9.01 -3.89 -13.68
C ILE A 122 9.31 -2.66 -12.82
N HIS A 123 8.90 -1.47 -13.26
CA HIS A 123 9.20 -0.21 -12.57
C HIS A 123 8.23 0.09 -11.42
N THR A 124 6.96 -0.30 -11.54
CA THR A 124 5.96 -0.01 -10.51
C THR A 124 5.09 -1.21 -10.18
N VAL A 125 4.90 -1.48 -8.89
CA VAL A 125 3.90 -2.42 -8.39
C VAL A 125 2.89 -1.63 -7.55
N VAL A 126 1.61 -1.72 -7.90
CA VAL A 126 0.50 -1.13 -7.17
C VAL A 126 -0.32 -2.25 -6.55
N HIS A 127 -0.68 -2.13 -5.28
CA HIS A 127 -1.65 -3.02 -4.64
C HIS A 127 -2.96 -2.26 -4.53
N LEU A 128 -3.91 -2.60 -5.41
CA LEU A 128 -5.29 -2.07 -5.36
C LEU A 128 -6.00 -2.59 -4.11
N ASP A 129 -5.77 -3.87 -3.80
CA ASP A 129 -6.23 -4.51 -2.58
C ASP A 129 -5.03 -4.96 -1.76
N ALA A 130 -5.07 -4.69 -0.46
CA ALA A 130 -4.01 -5.10 0.43
C ALA A 130 -3.95 -6.64 0.53
N PRO A 131 -2.76 -7.25 0.42
CA PRO A 131 -2.57 -8.66 0.72
C PRO A 131 -2.90 -8.98 2.18
N GLU A 132 -3.20 -10.24 2.48
CA GLU A 132 -3.57 -10.66 3.84
C GLU A 132 -2.43 -10.50 4.85
N THR A 133 -1.17 -10.53 4.39
CA THR A 133 0.00 -10.46 5.26
C THR A 133 1.10 -9.57 4.68
N ALA A 134 1.95 -9.04 5.57
CA ALA A 134 3.13 -8.28 5.16
C ALA A 134 4.10 -9.12 4.31
N GLU A 135 4.22 -10.43 4.55
CA GLU A 135 5.09 -11.28 3.74
C GLU A 135 4.59 -11.45 2.30
N ALA A 136 3.27 -11.59 2.11
CA ALA A 136 2.67 -11.62 0.79
C ALA A 136 2.91 -10.30 0.04
N TYR A 137 2.71 -9.17 0.73
CA TYR A 137 3.02 -7.85 0.19
C TYR A 137 4.49 -7.71 -0.23
N ILE A 138 5.44 -8.18 0.58
CA ILE A 138 6.86 -8.09 0.25
C ILE A 138 7.20 -8.96 -0.96
N GLN A 139 6.63 -10.16 -1.05
CA GLN A 139 6.85 -11.05 -2.19
C GLN A 139 6.29 -10.44 -3.49
N GLU A 140 5.10 -9.87 -3.43
CA GLU A 140 4.44 -9.21 -4.57
C GLU A 140 5.17 -7.92 -4.98
N ALA A 141 5.51 -7.05 -4.02
CA ALA A 141 6.30 -5.84 -4.24
C ALA A 141 7.71 -6.14 -4.78
N GLY A 142 8.33 -7.25 -4.35
CA GLY A 142 9.66 -7.70 -4.77
C GLY A 142 9.77 -8.10 -6.24
N ARG A 143 8.66 -8.12 -6.99
CA ARG A 143 8.65 -8.21 -8.46
C ARG A 143 9.19 -6.95 -9.14
N ALA A 144 9.11 -5.80 -8.46
CA ALA A 144 9.63 -4.57 -9.01
C ALA A 144 11.18 -4.58 -9.03
N GLY A 145 11.76 -4.05 -10.11
CA GLY A 145 13.17 -3.73 -10.26
C GLY A 145 14.09 -4.89 -9.91
N ARG A 146 13.92 -6.06 -10.55
CA ARG A 146 14.88 -7.18 -10.40
C ARG A 146 16.17 -6.91 -11.16
N ASP A 147 16.13 -6.00 -12.13
CA ASP A 147 17.27 -5.37 -12.79
C ASP A 147 18.08 -4.41 -11.88
N GLY A 148 17.59 -4.14 -10.66
CA GLY A 148 18.21 -3.21 -9.72
C GLY A 148 17.87 -1.73 -9.97
N ALA A 149 17.06 -1.41 -10.98
CA ALA A 149 16.62 -0.05 -11.25
C ALA A 149 15.76 0.51 -10.11
N PRO A 150 15.72 1.84 -9.91
CA PRO A 150 14.80 2.46 -8.97
C PRO A 150 13.34 2.12 -9.32
N SER A 151 12.64 1.50 -8.38
CA SER A 151 11.26 1.06 -8.58
C SER A 151 10.36 1.50 -7.43
N LYS A 152 9.04 1.46 -7.62
CA LYS A 152 8.05 1.84 -6.61
C LYS A 152 7.12 0.69 -6.28
N ALA A 153 6.83 0.52 -5.00
CA ALA A 153 5.75 -0.31 -4.49
C ALA A 153 4.74 0.59 -3.76
N ILE A 154 3.51 0.65 -4.28
CA ILE A 154 2.46 1.56 -3.81
C ILE A 154 1.26 0.75 -3.32
N LEU A 155 0.91 0.88 -2.04
CA LEU A 155 -0.32 0.33 -1.49
C LEU A 155 -1.44 1.38 -1.52
N LEU A 156 -2.59 1.05 -2.11
CA LEU A 156 -3.81 1.82 -1.93
C LEU A 156 -4.53 1.33 -0.68
N TRP A 157 -4.79 2.24 0.27
CA TRP A 157 -5.38 1.90 1.57
C TRP A 157 -6.63 2.72 1.85
N SER A 158 -7.75 2.04 2.01
CA SER A 158 -9.04 2.68 2.24
C SER A 158 -9.53 2.54 3.69
N PRO A 159 -10.51 3.36 4.12
CA PRO A 159 -11.20 3.16 5.39
C PRO A 159 -11.79 1.75 5.56
N GLU A 160 -12.22 1.14 4.45
CA GLU A 160 -12.69 -0.24 4.48
C GLU A 160 -11.57 -1.24 4.75
N ASP A 161 -10.39 -1.06 4.14
CA ASP A 161 -9.22 -1.88 4.43
C ASP A 161 -8.85 -1.74 5.92
N SER A 162 -8.78 -0.51 6.44
CA SER A 162 -8.52 -0.25 7.87
C SER A 162 -9.45 -1.04 8.79
N ALA A 163 -10.75 -1.04 8.50
CA ALA A 163 -11.74 -1.81 9.25
C ALA A 163 -11.55 -3.33 9.10
N ARG A 164 -11.26 -3.80 7.87
CA ARG A 164 -11.04 -5.23 7.57
C ARG A 164 -9.89 -5.83 8.40
N PHE A 165 -8.82 -5.06 8.60
CA PHE A 165 -7.68 -5.51 9.38
C PHE A 165 -7.76 -5.13 10.87
N ALA A 166 -8.78 -4.40 11.31
CA ALA A 166 -8.90 -3.94 12.70
C ALA A 166 -9.16 -5.08 13.70
N SER A 167 -9.79 -6.17 13.28
CA SER A 167 -10.14 -7.31 14.14
C SER A 167 -8.99 -8.32 14.32
N SER A 168 -7.81 -8.05 13.77
CA SER A 168 -6.66 -8.94 13.90
C SER A 168 -5.98 -8.73 15.25
N ALA A 169 -5.58 -9.82 15.91
CA ALA A 169 -4.75 -9.76 17.12
C ALA A 169 -3.49 -8.92 16.85
N GLU A 170 -3.05 -8.12 17.84
CA GLU A 170 -1.95 -7.14 17.70
C GLU A 170 -0.59 -7.78 17.38
N ASP A 171 -0.47 -9.11 17.47
CA ASP A 171 0.72 -9.91 17.12
C ASP A 171 0.53 -10.78 15.87
N GLY A 172 -0.62 -10.66 15.19
CA GLY A 172 -0.97 -11.46 14.03
C GLY A 172 -0.29 -10.96 12.75
N ARG A 173 0.03 -11.88 11.83
CA ARG A 173 0.59 -11.55 10.50
C ARG A 173 -0.27 -10.56 9.69
N LYS A 174 -1.59 -10.57 9.93
CA LYS A 174 -2.54 -9.61 9.35
C LYS A 174 -2.41 -8.21 9.96
N TYR A 175 -2.12 -8.13 11.26
CA TYR A 175 -1.92 -6.85 11.95
C TYR A 175 -0.68 -6.12 11.42
N GLU A 176 0.41 -6.83 11.11
CA GLU A 176 1.59 -6.22 10.50
C GLU A 176 1.27 -5.51 9.17
N MET A 177 0.30 -6.00 8.40
CA MET A 177 -0.15 -5.33 7.19
C MET A 177 -0.86 -4.00 7.50
N LYS A 178 -1.72 -3.98 8.53
CA LYS A 178 -2.33 -2.73 9.02
C LYS A 178 -1.29 -1.77 9.57
N ARG A 179 -0.35 -2.27 10.38
CA ARG A 179 0.77 -1.49 10.91
C ARG A 179 1.58 -0.88 9.76
N PHE A 180 1.88 -1.65 8.71
CA PHE A 180 2.55 -1.15 7.51
C PHE A 180 1.76 -0.02 6.85
N ALA A 181 0.43 -0.14 6.73
CA ALA A 181 -0.41 0.87 6.09
C ALA A 181 -0.57 2.16 6.93
N GLU A 182 -0.67 2.02 8.25
CA GLU A 182 -1.10 3.11 9.14
C GLU A 182 0.04 3.69 10.00
N THR A 183 1.23 3.11 9.95
CA THR A 183 2.39 3.63 10.70
C THR A 183 2.69 5.08 10.37
N THR A 184 3.32 5.76 11.33
CA THR A 184 3.97 7.05 11.11
C THR A 184 5.49 6.93 11.06
N ASP A 185 6.03 5.72 11.22
CA ASP A 185 7.45 5.35 11.18
C ASP A 185 7.91 4.94 9.78
N CYS A 186 9.19 4.56 9.65
CA CYS A 186 9.74 4.11 8.37
C CYS A 186 8.99 2.87 7.85
N ARG A 187 8.37 2.98 6.67
CA ARG A 187 7.65 1.86 6.03
C ARG A 187 8.56 0.65 5.80
N ARG A 188 9.79 0.88 5.34
CA ARG A 188 10.79 -0.19 5.12
C ARG A 188 11.08 -0.94 6.41
N GLN A 189 11.24 -0.23 7.53
CA GLN A 189 11.52 -0.87 8.81
C GLN A 189 10.35 -1.75 9.27
N VAL A 190 9.10 -1.29 9.11
CA VAL A 190 7.93 -2.12 9.45
C VAL A 190 7.91 -3.43 8.66
N LEU A 191 8.25 -3.40 7.36
CA LEU A 191 8.33 -4.60 6.54
C LEU A 191 9.47 -5.54 6.97
N LEU A 192 10.65 -5.00 7.30
CA LEU A 192 11.78 -5.78 7.79
C LEU A 192 11.48 -6.42 9.15
N ASP A 193 10.83 -5.67 10.06
CA ASP A 193 10.37 -6.18 11.35
C ASP A 193 9.44 -7.39 11.16
N ALA A 194 8.47 -7.29 10.24
CA ALA A 194 7.54 -8.38 9.94
C ALA A 194 8.23 -9.65 9.40
N LEU A 195 9.37 -9.50 8.71
CA LEU A 195 10.20 -10.63 8.29
C LEU A 195 11.07 -11.21 9.41
N GLY A 196 11.24 -10.50 10.51
CA GLY A 196 12.27 -10.75 11.52
C GLY A 196 13.68 -10.53 10.96
N ALA A 197 13.81 -9.61 10.01
CA ALA A 197 15.08 -9.22 9.39
C ALA A 197 15.77 -8.12 10.20
N GLU A 198 17.07 -7.92 9.93
CA GLU A 198 17.85 -6.88 10.58
C GLU A 198 17.43 -5.48 10.13
N GLN A 199 17.82 -4.48 10.92
CA GLN A 199 17.50 -3.08 10.62
C GLN A 199 18.31 -2.60 9.43
N ALA A 200 17.67 -1.84 8.54
CA ALA A 200 18.33 -1.24 7.38
C ALA A 200 18.13 0.28 7.35
N VAL A 201 19.12 0.99 6.82
CA VAL A 201 18.98 2.43 6.52
C VAL A 201 17.95 2.60 5.41
N CYS A 202 16.96 3.46 5.64
CA CYS A 202 15.87 3.65 4.67
C CYS A 202 16.36 4.32 3.38
N SER A 203 16.48 3.52 2.32
CA SER A 203 16.77 3.94 0.95
C SER A 203 15.57 4.56 0.20
N GLY A 204 14.37 4.56 0.80
CA GLY A 204 13.22 5.30 0.26
C GLY A 204 11.87 4.81 0.76
N CYS A 205 11.10 5.72 1.37
CA CYS A 205 9.67 5.56 1.57
C CYS A 205 8.99 6.92 1.73
N ASP A 206 7.68 6.97 1.50
CA ASP A 206 6.85 8.17 1.60
C ASP A 206 7.06 8.98 2.89
N LEU A 207 7.13 8.30 4.03
CA LEU A 207 7.27 8.94 5.35
C LEU A 207 8.68 9.49 5.60
N CYS A 208 9.73 8.75 5.23
CA CYS A 208 11.11 9.22 5.35
C CYS A 208 11.40 10.35 4.36
N ASP A 209 10.86 10.28 3.15
CA ASP A 209 10.94 11.35 2.14
C ASP A 209 10.31 12.64 2.68
N ALA A 210 9.06 12.55 3.18
CA ALA A 210 8.37 13.71 3.75
C ALA A 210 9.12 14.34 4.94
N ARG A 211 9.71 13.51 5.82
CA ARG A 211 10.54 14.01 6.94
C ARG A 211 11.77 14.76 6.43
N ARG A 212 12.48 14.22 5.44
CA ARG A 212 13.66 14.87 4.82
C ARG A 212 13.29 16.21 4.17
N GLU A 213 12.18 16.28 3.45
CA GLU A 213 11.70 17.52 2.84
C GLU A 213 11.42 18.62 3.89
N ILE A 214 10.76 18.26 4.99
CA ILE A 214 10.47 19.19 6.10
C ILE A 214 11.77 19.69 6.74
N GLN A 215 12.73 18.80 6.99
CA GLN A 215 14.03 19.15 7.61
C GLN A 215 14.84 20.10 6.72
N GLN A 216 14.82 19.89 5.40
CA GLN A 216 15.56 20.71 4.45
C GLN A 216 14.91 22.08 4.18
N LYS A 217 13.80 22.44 4.87
CA LYS A 217 13.01 23.67 4.64
C LYS A 217 12.68 23.91 3.16
N LYS A 218 12.69 22.88 2.32
CA LYS A 218 12.38 23.02 0.91
C LYS A 218 10.89 23.38 0.81
N LYS A 219 10.58 24.54 0.20
CA LYS A 219 9.21 24.81 -0.25
C LYS A 219 8.81 23.64 -1.14
N CYS A 220 7.77 22.91 -0.74
CA CYS A 220 7.22 21.82 -1.53
C CYS A 220 6.82 22.43 -2.89
N ARG A 221 7.63 22.18 -3.93
CA ARG A 221 7.52 22.78 -5.27
C ARG A 221 6.51 22.06 -6.16
N THR A 222 5.84 21.04 -5.66
CA THR A 222 4.83 20.32 -6.43
C THR A 222 3.55 21.13 -6.44
N GLY A 223 3.12 21.57 -7.63
CA GLY A 223 1.74 22.01 -7.88
C GLY A 223 0.82 20.88 -7.47
N LYS A 224 0.34 20.90 -6.22
CA LYS A 224 -0.27 19.74 -5.60
C LYS A 224 -1.65 19.58 -6.21
N ILE A 225 -1.77 18.66 -7.15
CA ILE A 225 -3.07 18.23 -7.68
C ILE A 225 -3.88 17.79 -6.46
N GLU A 226 -4.97 18.51 -6.21
CA GLU A 226 -5.86 18.21 -5.10
C GLU A 226 -6.52 16.85 -5.35
N SER A 227 -6.42 15.93 -4.38
CA SER A 227 -7.10 14.64 -4.47
C SER A 227 -8.63 14.82 -4.53
N SER A 228 -9.30 13.93 -5.24
CA SER A 228 -10.75 13.96 -5.42
C SER A 228 -11.51 13.99 -4.09
N GLU A 229 -11.05 13.26 -3.08
CA GLU A 229 -11.62 13.32 -1.73
C GLU A 229 -11.55 14.70 -1.08
N ASN A 230 -10.41 15.38 -1.18
CA ASN A 230 -10.26 16.70 -0.59
C ASN A 230 -11.16 17.71 -1.30
N PHE A 231 -11.27 17.59 -2.63
CA PHE A 231 -12.22 18.36 -3.42
C PHE A 231 -13.67 18.13 -2.93
N VAL A 232 -14.10 16.87 -2.80
CA VAL A 232 -15.45 16.48 -2.37
C VAL A 232 -15.74 16.97 -0.95
N LEU A 233 -14.82 16.78 -0.01
CA LEU A 233 -15.00 17.25 1.38
C LEU A 233 -15.11 18.76 1.47
N ARG A 234 -14.31 19.48 0.68
CA ARG A 234 -14.39 20.94 0.60
C ARG A 234 -15.71 21.38 -0.02
N PHE A 235 -16.19 20.69 -1.05
CA PHE A 235 -17.52 20.94 -1.64
C PHE A 235 -18.63 20.74 -0.59
N ILE A 236 -18.67 19.58 0.08
CA ILE A 236 -19.66 19.28 1.13
C ILE A 236 -19.58 20.30 2.28
N SER A 237 -18.37 20.74 2.64
CA SER A 237 -18.17 21.77 3.69
C SER A 237 -18.73 23.14 3.31
N ARG A 238 -18.81 23.48 2.02
CA ARG A 238 -19.43 24.72 1.52
C ARG A 238 -20.94 24.60 1.35
N HIS A 239 -21.43 23.39 1.10
CA HIS A 239 -22.85 23.09 0.87
C HIS A 239 -23.46 22.24 2.00
N LYS A 240 -23.19 22.63 3.25
CA LYS A 240 -23.61 21.87 4.44
C LYS A 240 -25.12 21.66 4.45
N LYS A 241 -25.55 20.40 4.65
CA LYS A 241 -26.96 20.02 4.81
C LYS A 241 -27.84 20.35 3.59
N ARG A 242 -27.24 20.54 2.41
CA ARG A 242 -27.96 20.90 1.18
C ARG A 242 -28.35 19.69 0.33
N TYR A 243 -27.44 18.72 0.22
CA TYR A 243 -27.57 17.58 -0.68
C TYR A 243 -27.65 16.26 0.12
N SER A 244 -28.46 15.32 -0.35
CA SER A 244 -28.41 13.90 0.01
C SER A 244 -27.23 13.22 -0.71
N LYS A 245 -26.94 11.95 -0.38
CA LYS A 245 -25.88 11.20 -1.09
C LYS A 245 -26.16 11.06 -2.58
N ILE A 246 -27.40 10.73 -2.95
CA ILE A 246 -27.84 10.59 -4.35
C ILE A 246 -27.72 11.93 -5.08
N GLU A 247 -28.16 13.04 -4.46
CA GLU A 247 -28.02 14.37 -5.05
C GLU A 247 -26.53 14.77 -5.21
N LEU A 248 -25.68 14.40 -4.25
CA LEU A 248 -24.23 14.62 -4.35
C LEU A 248 -23.60 13.85 -5.52
N GLU A 249 -24.02 12.62 -5.78
CA GLU A 249 -23.52 11.84 -6.92
C GLU A 249 -23.74 12.58 -8.24
N GLY A 250 -24.98 13.07 -8.47
CA GLY A 250 -25.31 13.82 -9.68
C GLY A 250 -24.54 15.13 -9.81
N VAL A 251 -24.40 15.89 -8.72
CA VAL A 251 -23.70 17.19 -8.75
C VAL A 251 -22.19 17.04 -8.86
N LEU A 252 -21.61 16.04 -8.22
CA LEU A 252 -20.15 15.83 -8.21
C LEU A 252 -19.64 15.19 -9.50
N LEU A 253 -20.45 14.38 -10.19
CA LEU A 253 -20.03 13.66 -11.39
C LEU A 253 -19.42 14.55 -12.49
N PRO A 254 -20.10 15.59 -12.99
CA PRO A 254 -19.52 16.45 -14.03
C PRO A 254 -18.26 17.17 -13.53
N MET A 255 -18.22 17.61 -12.27
CA MET A 255 -17.08 18.32 -11.69
C MET A 255 -15.84 17.44 -11.54
N LEU A 256 -16.03 16.19 -11.08
CA LEU A 256 -14.95 15.22 -10.94
C LEU A 256 -14.43 14.76 -12.31
N ASN A 257 -15.32 14.61 -13.29
CA ASN A 257 -14.93 14.27 -14.66
C ASN A 257 -14.25 15.42 -15.40
N GLU A 258 -14.60 16.67 -15.13
CA GLU A 258 -13.86 17.84 -15.60
C GLU A 258 -12.43 17.83 -15.02
N LYS A 259 -12.31 17.60 -13.71
CA LYS A 259 -11.01 17.48 -13.05
C LYS A 259 -10.17 16.34 -13.60
N SER A 260 -10.74 15.16 -13.81
CA SER A 260 -9.98 14.03 -14.36
C SER A 260 -9.56 14.32 -15.80
N ARG A 261 -10.41 14.94 -16.62
CA ARG A 261 -10.03 15.36 -17.98
C ARG A 261 -8.87 16.34 -17.98
N ALA A 262 -8.83 17.27 -17.03
CA ALA A 262 -7.71 18.20 -16.90
C ALA A 262 -6.36 17.51 -16.54
N VAL A 263 -6.39 16.33 -15.92
CA VAL A 263 -5.16 15.64 -15.48
C VAL A 263 -4.76 14.49 -16.41
N CYS A 264 -5.72 13.66 -16.82
CA CYS A 264 -5.47 12.48 -17.65
C CYS A 264 -6.17 12.52 -19.02
N GLY A 265 -6.82 13.63 -19.38
CA GLY A 265 -7.52 13.77 -20.66
C GLY A 265 -8.83 12.97 -20.76
N ARG A 266 -9.26 12.31 -19.67
CA ARG A 266 -10.38 11.37 -19.67
C ARG A 266 -11.34 11.59 -18.50
N SER A 267 -12.59 11.20 -18.70
CA SER A 267 -13.59 11.07 -17.63
C SER A 267 -13.48 9.67 -17.02
N ILE A 268 -13.13 9.59 -15.74
CA ILE A 268 -12.87 8.32 -15.03
C ILE A 268 -13.86 8.07 -13.88
N TRP A 269 -14.83 8.97 -13.71
CA TRP A 269 -15.85 8.89 -12.68
C TRP A 269 -17.18 8.46 -13.25
N GLU A 270 -17.83 7.59 -12.51
CA GLU A 270 -19.21 7.14 -12.68
C GLU A 270 -19.96 7.33 -11.36
N HIS A 271 -21.29 7.27 -11.39
CA HIS A 271 -22.12 7.35 -10.18
C HIS A 271 -21.71 6.33 -9.12
N SER A 272 -21.45 5.09 -9.54
CA SER A 272 -21.00 3.99 -8.67
C SER A 272 -19.72 4.32 -7.90
N GLY A 273 -18.73 4.93 -8.56
CA GLY A 273 -17.46 5.34 -7.95
C GLY A 273 -17.62 6.49 -6.97
N ILE A 274 -18.51 7.44 -7.25
CA ILE A 274 -18.81 8.54 -6.32
C ILE A 274 -19.59 8.03 -5.11
N ALA A 275 -20.57 7.16 -5.33
CA ALA A 275 -21.33 6.50 -4.28
C ALA A 275 -20.39 5.74 -3.34
N ASP A 276 -19.43 4.98 -3.87
CA ASP A 276 -18.43 4.28 -3.07
C ASP A 276 -17.57 5.24 -2.25
N MET A 277 -17.02 6.28 -2.88
CA MET A 277 -16.24 7.29 -2.17
C MET A 277 -17.03 7.96 -1.05
N LEU A 278 -18.32 8.27 -1.25
CA LEU A 278 -19.17 8.84 -0.21
C LEU A 278 -19.42 7.82 0.93
N ARG A 279 -19.64 6.53 0.63
CA ARG A 279 -19.74 5.47 1.66
C ARG A 279 -18.45 5.37 2.48
N GLN A 280 -17.30 5.40 1.82
CA GLN A 280 -15.99 5.33 2.49
C GLN A 280 -15.72 6.55 3.37
N LEU A 281 -16.07 7.75 2.91
CA LEU A 281 -15.96 8.98 3.69
C LEU A 281 -16.87 8.97 4.92
N GLU A 282 -18.07 8.38 4.81
CA GLU A 282 -18.99 8.19 5.93
C GLU A 282 -18.45 7.18 6.94
N LYS A 283 -17.96 6.02 6.46
CA LYS A 283 -17.31 4.99 7.28
C LYS A 283 -16.09 5.53 8.04
N ALA A 284 -15.35 6.46 7.43
CA ALA A 284 -14.23 7.16 8.05
C ALA A 284 -14.64 8.32 8.98
N GLU A 285 -15.94 8.53 9.21
CA GLU A 285 -16.50 9.65 9.98
C GLU A 285 -16.07 11.03 9.46
N ARG A 286 -15.73 11.16 8.17
CA ARG A 286 -15.34 12.43 7.54
C ARG A 286 -16.55 13.21 7.04
N ILE A 287 -17.64 12.51 6.77
CA ILE A 287 -18.98 13.07 6.51
C ILE A 287 -20.00 12.36 7.39
N ARG A 288 -21.16 12.98 7.60
CA ARG A 288 -22.29 12.41 8.34
C ARG A 288 -23.61 12.75 7.67
N ILE A 289 -24.56 11.82 7.78
CA ILE A 289 -25.96 12.04 7.42
C ILE A 289 -26.66 12.75 8.57
N CYS A 290 -27.36 13.83 8.26
CA CYS A 290 -28.05 14.64 9.25
C CYS A 290 -29.41 14.01 9.63
N ALA A 291 -29.72 14.12 10.92
CA ALA A 291 -31.05 13.86 11.45
C ALA A 291 -31.98 15.08 11.19
N TRP A 292 -33.21 14.98 11.68
CA TRP A 292 -34.20 16.06 11.61
C TRP A 292 -33.63 17.38 12.21
N PRO A 293 -33.90 18.57 11.63
CA PRO A 293 -34.79 18.86 10.49
C PRO A 293 -34.16 18.62 9.09
N TRP A 294 -32.88 18.29 9.00
CA TRP A 294 -32.17 18.07 7.71
C TRP A 294 -32.03 16.60 7.35
N LYS A 295 -33.12 15.84 7.53
CA LYS A 295 -33.14 14.38 7.33
C LYS A 295 -32.52 14.01 5.97
N ASN A 296 -31.61 13.04 5.98
CA ASN A 296 -30.89 12.52 4.80
C ASN A 296 -29.89 13.48 4.13
N LYS A 297 -29.69 14.70 4.65
CA LYS A 297 -28.72 15.65 4.08
C LYS A 297 -27.33 15.43 4.65
N VAL A 298 -26.30 15.64 3.83
CA VAL A 298 -24.90 15.35 4.18
C VAL A 298 -24.20 16.61 4.68
N THR A 299 -23.34 16.46 5.68
CA THR A 299 -22.40 17.50 6.11
C THR A 299 -21.03 16.89 6.41
N ALA A 300 -19.99 17.69 6.22
CA ALA A 300 -18.65 17.36 6.66
C ALA A 300 -18.59 17.27 8.20
N ALA A 301 -17.81 16.32 8.72
CA ALA A 301 -17.53 16.22 10.15
C ALA A 301 -16.56 17.33 10.59
N GLN A 302 -16.75 17.89 11.79
CA GLN A 302 -15.94 19.01 12.30
C GLN A 302 -14.44 18.66 12.51
N LYS A 303 -14.07 17.37 12.54
CA LYS A 303 -12.70 16.89 12.77
C LYS A 303 -11.70 17.08 11.61
N ILE A 304 -12.08 17.69 10.48
CA ILE A 304 -11.21 17.84 9.30
C ILE A 304 -9.88 18.56 9.62
N THR A 305 -9.83 19.38 10.66
CA THR A 305 -8.64 20.16 11.05
C THR A 305 -7.59 19.37 11.84
N LEU A 306 -7.94 18.23 12.44
CA LEU A 306 -7.04 17.47 13.34
C LEU A 306 -6.04 16.59 12.57
N GLN A 307 -6.47 15.83 11.57
CA GLN A 307 -5.58 14.88 10.87
C GLN A 307 -4.39 15.54 10.14
N LYS A 308 -4.56 16.74 9.57
CA LYS A 308 -3.44 17.48 8.94
C LYS A 308 -2.43 17.98 9.98
N ARG A 309 -2.90 18.54 11.11
CA ARG A 309 -2.02 19.01 12.19
C ARG A 309 -1.33 17.85 12.89
N ASP A 310 -2.02 16.74 13.11
CA ASP A 310 -1.47 15.56 13.78
C ASP A 310 -0.45 14.81 12.91
N ARG A 311 -0.68 14.66 11.59
CA ARG A 311 0.35 14.14 10.68
C ARG A 311 1.56 15.07 10.61
N HIS A 312 1.38 16.38 10.47
CA HIS A 312 2.50 17.31 10.44
C HIS A 312 3.25 17.37 11.77
N ARG A 313 2.55 17.22 12.91
CA ARG A 313 3.12 17.17 14.26
C ARG A 313 3.81 15.84 14.53
N ALA A 314 3.27 14.72 14.07
CA ALA A 314 3.88 13.39 14.14
C ALA A 314 5.14 13.33 13.27
N LEU A 315 5.09 13.85 12.04
CA LEU A 315 6.26 13.94 11.14
C LEU A 315 7.34 14.91 11.66
N ARG A 316 6.96 15.94 12.44
CA ARG A 316 7.88 16.88 13.08
C ARG A 316 8.47 16.38 14.40
N LYS A 317 7.79 15.47 15.11
CA LYS A 317 8.31 14.88 16.34
C LYS A 317 9.47 13.95 15.97
N ASN A 318 10.68 14.51 15.99
CA ASN A 318 11.93 13.78 16.08
C ASN A 318 11.91 12.95 17.38
N ARG A 319 11.32 11.77 17.35
CA ARG A 319 11.77 10.70 18.23
C ARG A 319 12.24 9.57 17.34
N PRO A 320 13.56 9.32 17.28
CA PRO A 320 13.99 7.94 17.11
C PRO A 320 13.40 7.19 18.32
N LEU A 321 12.34 6.41 18.13
CA LEU A 321 11.93 5.44 19.13
C LEU A 321 12.84 4.21 19.06
N TYR A 322 14.15 4.44 19.17
CA TYR A 322 15.09 3.40 19.55
C TYR A 322 15.19 3.38 21.07
N SER A 323 14.13 2.96 21.80
CA SER A 323 14.26 2.62 23.22
C SER A 323 13.09 1.90 23.91
N LEU A 324 12.11 1.29 23.22
CA LEU A 324 10.98 0.64 23.92
C LEU A 324 10.74 -0.84 23.59
N HIS A 325 11.40 -1.41 22.58
CA HIS A 325 11.32 -2.85 22.29
C HIS A 325 12.55 -3.68 22.70
N SER A 326 13.58 -3.06 23.31
CA SER A 326 14.77 -3.77 23.81
C SER A 326 14.77 -4.03 25.32
N ARG A 327 13.67 -3.75 26.04
CA ARG A 327 13.55 -4.01 27.49
C ARG A 327 12.92 -5.34 27.89
N LEU A 328 12.43 -6.15 26.95
CA LEU A 328 11.78 -7.44 27.27
C LEU A 328 12.49 -8.70 26.73
N MET A 329 13.71 -8.59 26.19
CA MET A 329 14.59 -9.74 25.96
C MET A 329 16.00 -9.52 26.52
N ARG A 330 16.09 -9.25 27.82
CA ARG A 330 17.30 -9.61 28.59
C ARG A 330 17.09 -11.01 29.15
N ILE A 331 17.27 -12.02 28.30
CA ILE A 331 17.67 -13.34 28.79
C ILE A 331 19.03 -13.12 29.45
N ARG A 332 19.12 -13.45 30.74
CA ARG A 332 20.38 -13.47 31.50
C ARG A 332 21.34 -14.45 30.82
N PHE A 333 22.23 -13.97 29.95
CA PHE A 333 23.52 -14.62 29.78
C PHE A 333 24.31 -14.39 31.08
N ARG A 334 24.27 -15.38 31.98
CA ARG A 334 25.32 -15.52 32.99
C ARG A 334 26.64 -15.62 32.23
N ARG A 335 27.57 -14.72 32.51
CA ARG A 335 28.96 -14.85 32.06
C ARG A 335 29.46 -16.20 32.55
N LEU A 336 29.74 -17.12 31.63
CA LEU A 336 30.61 -18.26 31.88
C LEU A 336 32.03 -17.68 32.10
N PRO A 337 32.75 -18.07 33.15
CA PRO A 337 34.13 -17.66 33.33
C PRO A 337 34.98 -18.27 32.21
N LEU A 338 35.86 -17.44 31.64
CA LEU A 338 36.88 -17.88 30.69
C LEU A 338 37.75 -18.93 31.36
N LEU A 339 37.81 -20.13 30.78
CA LEU A 339 38.74 -21.18 31.17
C LEU A 339 40.18 -20.65 31.01
N THR A 340 41.00 -20.83 32.04
CA THR A 340 42.42 -20.51 31.99
C THR A 340 43.16 -21.53 31.11
N ARG A 341 44.29 -21.09 30.55
CA ARG A 341 45.12 -21.81 29.57
C ARG A 341 45.59 -23.21 30.00
N GLU A 342 45.41 -23.62 31.25
CA GLU A 342 45.80 -24.95 31.76
C GLU A 342 44.74 -26.04 31.54
N GLN A 343 43.54 -25.72 31.05
CA GLN A 343 42.47 -26.72 30.81
C GLN A 343 42.29 -27.11 29.33
N GLN A 344 43.18 -26.69 28.44
CA GLN A 344 43.13 -27.01 27.00
C GLN A 344 44.10 -28.12 26.54
N GLU A 345 44.89 -28.74 27.43
CA GLU A 345 45.88 -29.75 27.06
C GLU A 345 45.55 -31.22 27.43
N GLN A 346 44.30 -31.56 27.77
CA GLN A 346 43.91 -32.96 28.03
C GLN A 346 42.52 -33.37 27.47
N ALA A 347 42.13 -32.88 26.28
CA ALA A 347 40.96 -33.40 25.58
C ALA A 347 41.26 -33.67 24.10
#